data_AF-A0A7C6ZQ61-F1
#
_entry.id   AF-A0A7C6ZQ61-F1
#
_cell.length_a   1.000
_cell.length_b   1.000
_cell.length_c   1.000
_cell.angle_alpha   90.00
_cell.angle_beta   90.00
_cell.angle_gamma   90.00
#
_symmetry.space_group_name_H-M   'P 1'
#
loop_
_entity.id
_entity.type
_entity.pdbx_description
1 polymer ?
#
loop_
_entity_poly.entity_id
_entity_poly.type
_entity_poly.pdbx_seq_one_letter_code
_entity_poly.pdbx_strand_id
1 'polypeptide(L)'
;MPASPGESLAIGERLDTLKRGIEELRRLLHSSIEENGGRLDSARTRDISSRLDCLVIQYLRINERLQERAKPCRFQEAQGRDLDAIE
;
A
#
# COMPACT_ATOMS: atom_id res chain seq x y z
N MET A 1 -11.29 4.98 -21.92
CA MET A 1 -11.08 6.43 -21.74
C MET A 1 -9.79 6.62 -20.95
N PRO A 2 -8.76 7.28 -21.50
CA PRO A 2 -7.52 7.54 -20.75
C PRO A 2 -7.82 8.50 -19.59
N ALA A 3 -7.26 8.22 -18.42
CA ALA A 3 -7.41 9.06 -17.23
C ALA A 3 -6.90 10.48 -17.53
N SER A 4 -7.68 11.49 -17.13
CA SER A 4 -7.31 12.89 -17.37
C SER A 4 -6.04 13.23 -16.57
N PRO A 5 -5.10 14.03 -17.12
CA PRO A 5 -3.83 14.35 -16.45
C PRO A 5 -4.00 14.97 -15.05
N GLY A 6 -5.14 15.62 -14.77
CA GLY A 6 -5.48 16.14 -13.44
C GLY A 6 -5.83 15.06 -12.39
N GLU A 7 -6.36 13.91 -12.78
CA GLU A 7 -6.67 12.81 -11.83
C GLU A 7 -5.38 12.17 -11.29
N SER A 8 -4.37 11.96 -12.14
CA SER A 8 -3.10 11.36 -11.73
C SER A 8 -2.32 12.25 -10.77
N LEU A 9 -2.40 13.59 -10.95
CA LEU A 9 -1.80 14.57 -10.04
C LEU A 9 -2.45 14.53 -8.66
N ALA A 10 -3.79 14.56 -8.60
CA ALA A 10 -4.54 14.50 -7.35
C ALA A 10 -4.31 13.18 -6.58
N ILE A 11 -4.14 12.06 -7.28
CA ILE A 11 -3.81 10.78 -6.65
C ILE A 11 -2.36 10.79 -6.13
N GLY A 12 -1.43 11.39 -6.88
CA GLY A 12 -0.05 11.56 -6.46
C GLY A 12 0.08 12.37 -5.16
N GLU A 13 -0.59 13.52 -5.07
CA GLU A 13 -0.62 14.35 -3.86
C GLU A 13 -1.22 13.62 -2.66
N ARG A 14 -2.24 12.79 -2.89
CA ARG A 14 -2.90 12.00 -1.85
C ARG A 14 -2.03 10.86 -1.35
N LEU A 15 -1.30 10.19 -2.24
CA LEU A 15 -0.28 9.19 -1.86
C LEU A 15 0.87 9.80 -1.07
N ASP A 16 1.31 10.98 -1.48
CA ASP A 16 2.40 11.67 -0.84
C ASP A 16 2.01 12.13 0.58
N THR A 17 0.79 12.64 0.76
CA THR A 17 0.21 12.92 2.08
C THR A 17 0.15 11.67 2.96
N LEU A 18 -0.28 10.53 2.41
CA LEU A 18 -0.31 9.25 3.13
C LEU A 18 1.09 8.77 3.52
N LYS A 19 2.09 8.93 2.65
CA LYS A 19 3.49 8.59 2.96
C LYS A 19 4.01 9.41 4.13
N ARG A 20 3.79 10.73 4.12
CA ARG A 20 4.19 11.62 5.22
C ARG A 20 3.51 11.22 6.53
N GLY A 21 2.21 10.92 6.49
CA GLY A 21 1.47 10.45 7.68
C GLY A 21 1.99 9.11 8.23
N ILE A 22 2.33 8.15 7.35
CA ILE A 22 2.95 6.88 7.77
C ILE A 22 4.32 7.11 8.40
N GLU A 23 5.14 7.99 7.81
CA GLU A 23 6.48 8.28 8.34
C GLU A 23 6.42 9.01 9.69
N GLU A 24 5.47 9.94 9.85
CA GLU A 24 5.22 10.62 11.12
C GLU A 24 4.78 9.63 12.20
N LEU A 25 3.81 8.75 11.91
CA LEU A 25 3.38 7.72 12.86
C LEU A 25 4.50 6.73 13.17
N ARG A 26 5.37 6.38 12.21
CA ARG A 26 6.56 5.56 12.46
C ARG A 26 7.52 6.23 13.44
N ARG A 27 7.79 7.52 13.26
CA ARG A 27 8.63 8.30 14.18
C ARG A 27 8.01 8.36 15.57
N LEU A 28 6.71 8.66 15.66
CA LEU A 28 5.97 8.69 16.93
C LEU A 28 5.98 7.33 17.64
N LEU A 29 5.83 6.23 16.89
CA LEU A 29 5.91 4.89 17.44
C LEU A 29 7.32 4.61 17.99
N HIS A 30 8.36 4.93 17.21
CA HIS A 30 9.75 4.75 17.62
C HIS A 30 10.06 5.54 18.89
N SER A 31 9.73 6.84 18.91
CA SER A 31 9.91 7.68 20.10
C SER A 31 9.13 7.15 21.29
N SER A 32 7.86 6.74 21.10
CA SER A 32 7.06 6.15 22.19
C SER A 32 7.65 4.85 22.71
N ILE A 33 8.31 4.03 21.87
CA ILE A 33 8.99 2.81 22.30
C ILE A 33 10.26 3.15 23.08
N GLU A 34 11.06 4.11 22.60
CA GLU A 34 12.27 4.59 23.27
C GLU A 34 11.94 5.21 24.65
N GLU A 35 10.93 6.07 24.72
CA GLU A 35 10.45 6.70 25.96
C GLU A 35 9.96 5.67 26.99
N ASN A 36 9.40 4.54 26.52
CA ASN A 36 8.94 3.46 27.38
C ASN A 36 10.02 2.37 27.62
N GLY A 37 11.29 2.62 27.29
CA GLY A 37 12.39 1.69 27.52
C GLY A 37 12.24 0.37 26.76
N GLY A 38 11.70 0.41 25.54
CA GLY A 38 11.46 -0.77 24.72
C GLY A 38 10.16 -1.52 25.02
N ARG A 39 9.34 -1.04 25.98
CA ARG A 39 8.06 -1.69 26.31
C ARG A 39 7.00 -1.34 25.26
N LEU A 40 6.64 -2.34 24.46
CA LEU A 40 5.59 -2.26 23.44
C LEU A 40 4.16 -2.31 24.02
N ASP A 41 4.02 -2.57 25.32
CA ASP A 41 2.72 -2.84 25.95
C ASP A 41 1.98 -1.59 26.44
N SER A 42 2.42 -0.40 26.05
CA SER A 42 1.70 0.82 26.39
C SER A 42 0.44 0.94 25.52
N ALA A 43 -0.68 1.39 26.11
CA ALA A 43 -1.90 1.68 25.37
C ALA A 43 -1.67 2.66 24.21
N ARG A 44 -0.72 3.59 24.40
CA ARG A 44 -0.26 4.56 23.39
C ARG A 44 0.43 3.89 22.21
N THR A 45 1.32 2.93 22.47
CA THR A 45 1.99 2.15 21.40
C THR A 45 0.97 1.36 20.58
N ARG A 46 -0.01 0.72 21.23
CA ARG A 46 -1.07 -0.02 20.52
C ARG A 46 -1.95 0.89 19.66
N ASP A 47 -2.32 2.07 20.17
CA ASP A 47 -3.08 3.07 19.42
C ASP A 47 -2.33 3.56 18.18
N ILE A 48 -1.04 3.91 18.34
CA ILE A 48 -0.19 4.35 17.23
C ILE A 48 -0.03 3.24 16.19
N SER A 49 0.22 2.00 16.61
CA SER A 49 0.33 0.85 15.71
C SER A 49 -0.96 0.63 14.91
N SER A 50 -2.12 0.70 15.56
CA SER A 50 -3.42 0.52 14.88
C SER A 50 -3.69 1.62 13.84
N ARG A 51 -3.35 2.87 14.16
CA ARG A 51 -3.45 3.99 13.20
C ARG A 51 -2.49 3.82 12.02
N LEU A 52 -1.29 3.31 12.28
CA LEU A 52 -0.27 3.04 11.27
C LEU A 52 -0.73 1.93 10.31
N ASP A 53 -1.27 0.83 10.83
CA ASP A 53 -1.89 -0.23 10.02
C ASP A 53 -3.01 0.32 9.11
N CYS A 54 -3.88 1.18 9.65
CA CYS A 54 -4.96 1.78 8.88
C CYS A 54 -4.44 2.64 7.72
N LEU A 55 -3.40 3.46 7.95
CA LEU A 55 -2.79 4.28 6.90
C LEU A 55 -2.06 3.43 5.85
N VAL A 56 -1.37 2.36 6.26
CA VAL A 56 -0.69 1.44 5.34
C VAL A 56 -1.70 0.72 4.44
N ILE A 57 -2.82 0.24 4.99
CA ILE A 57 -3.89 -0.40 4.20
C ILE A 57 -4.48 0.59 3.18
N GLN A 58 -4.72 1.84 3.59
CA GLN A 58 -5.22 2.87 2.67
C GLN A 58 -4.22 3.17 1.55
N TYR A 59 -2.93 3.28 1.88
CA TYR A 59 -1.86 3.47 0.91
C TYR A 59 -1.79 2.30 -0.09
N LEU A 60 -1.81 1.06 0.40
CA LEU A 60 -1.76 -0.14 -0.45
C LEU A 60 -2.94 -0.22 -1.41
N ARG A 61 -4.17 0.07 -0.95
CA ARG A 61 -5.36 0.08 -1.82
C ARG A 61 -5.28 1.13 -2.93
N ILE A 62 -4.79 2.33 -2.61
CA ILE A 62 -4.65 3.38 -3.63
C ILE A 62 -3.55 3.01 -4.63
N ASN A 63 -2.45 2.41 -4.14
CA ASN A 63 -1.35 1.96 -4.98
C ASN A 63 -1.75 0.78 -5.89
N GLU A 64 -2.52 -0.18 -5.39
CA GLU A 64 -3.07 -1.30 -6.17
C GLU A 64 -3.98 -0.78 -7.30
N ARG A 65 -4.92 0.12 -6.99
CA ARG A 65 -5.81 0.71 -8.00
C ARG A 65 -5.06 1.50 -9.07
N LEU A 66 -3.94 2.13 -8.71
CA LEU A 66 -3.05 2.78 -9.67
C LEU A 66 -2.33 1.77 -10.55
N GLN A 67 -1.83 0.66 -9.99
CA GLN A 67 -1.20 -0.40 -10.77
C GLN A 67 -2.20 -1.10 -11.69
N GLU A 68 -3.43 -1.35 -11.25
CA GLU A 68 -4.50 -1.87 -12.09
C GLU A 68 -4.85 -0.91 -13.24
N ARG A 69 -4.92 0.40 -12.98
CA ARG A 69 -5.10 1.41 -14.03
C ARG A 69 -3.89 1.53 -14.97
N ALA A 70 -2.69 1.27 -14.46
CA ALA A 70 -1.44 1.35 -15.22
C ALA A 70 -1.11 0.06 -15.99
N LYS A 71 -1.73 -1.07 -15.66
CA LYS A 71 -1.66 -2.29 -16.46
C LYS A 71 -2.52 -2.08 -17.72
N PRO A 72 -1.94 -1.93 -18.93
CA PRO A 72 -2.73 -2.18 -20.13
C PRO A 72 -3.21 -3.63 -20.03
N CYS A 73 -4.50 -3.88 -20.26
CA CYS A 73 -5.05 -5.23 -20.36
C CYS A 73 -4.22 -6.06 -21.35
N ARG A 74 -3.27 -6.85 -20.86
CA ARG A 74 -2.69 -7.94 -21.65
C ARG A 74 -3.69 -9.08 -21.54
N PHE A 75 -4.52 -9.22 -22.57
CA PHE A 75 -5.03 -10.53 -22.93
C PHE A 75 -3.81 -11.43 -23.13
N GLN A 76 -3.61 -12.39 -22.24
CA GLN A 76 -2.69 -13.50 -22.50
C GLN A 76 -3.56 -14.72 -22.77
N GLU A 77 -3.99 -14.82 -24.02
CA GLU A 77 -4.37 -16.07 -24.65
C GLU A 77 -3.14 -16.99 -24.77
N ALA A 78 -3.43 -18.29 -24.96
CA ALA A 78 -2.54 -19.44 -25.12
C ALA A 78 -1.87 -19.91 -23.81
N GLN A 79 -2.04 -21.16 -23.37
CA GLN A 79 -1.91 -22.37 -24.18
C GLN A 79 -2.63 -23.55 -23.50
N GLY A 80 -3.57 -24.19 -24.21
CA GLY A 80 -3.99 -25.56 -23.88
C GLY A 80 -2.79 -26.49 -24.07
N ARG A 81 -2.37 -27.18 -23.01
CA ARG A 81 -1.50 -28.34 -23.16
C ARG A 81 -2.38 -29.53 -23.49
N ASP A 82 -2.51 -29.80 -24.77
CA ASP A 82 -2.80 -31.12 -25.26
C ASP A 82 -1.53 -31.96 -25.03
N LEU A 83 -1.55 -32.79 -23.99
CA LEU A 83 -0.57 -33.85 -23.79
C LEU A 83 -1.14 -35.08 -24.49
N ASP A 84 -1.04 -35.12 -25.82
CA ASP A 84 -1.29 -36.36 -26.56
C ASP A 84 -0.05 -37.25 -26.47
N ALA A 85 -0.32 -38.49 -26.10
CA ALA A 85 0.63 -39.52 -25.76
C ALA A 85 1.38 -40.02 -26.99
N ILE A 86 2.70 -40.15 -26.88
CA ILE A 86 3.46 -41.08 -27.71
C ILE A 86 4.54 -41.72 -26.84
N GLU A 87 4.23 -42.91 -26.32
CA GLU A 87 5.18 -44.03 -26.27
C GLU A 87 4.42 -45.36 -26.39
#